data_AF-A0A9D3VXE4-F1
#
_entry.id   AF-A0A9D3VXE4-F1
#
_cell.length_a   1.000
_cell.length_b   1.000
_cell.length_c   1.000
_cell.angle_alpha   90.00
_cell.angle_beta   90.00
_cell.angle_gamma   90.00
#
_symmetry.space_group_name_H-M   'P 1'
#
loop_
_entity.id
_entity.type
_entity.pdbx_description
1 polymer ?
#
loop_
_entity_poly.entity_id
_entity_poly.type
_entity_poly.pdbx_seq_one_letter_code
_entity_poly.pdbx_strand_id
1 'polypeptide(L)'
;MNVLSRLLKGAVKHGVFKYHPKCLRLQLSHLSFANDLLVFAKSNANSVVGIWCILKESYQFSGVQLNASKSELFVVGVSKEELEIMKSITSSILLNYLCGI
;
A
#
# COMPACT_ATOMS: atom_id res chain seq x y z
N MET A 1 13.75 -7.89 -12.03
CA MET A 1 12.65 -6.88 -11.97
C MET A 1 11.60 -7.43 -11.01
N ASN A 2 11.43 -6.83 -9.81
CA ASN A 2 10.56 -7.39 -8.77
C ASN A 2 9.09 -7.48 -9.23
N VAL A 3 8.45 -8.63 -9.00
CA VAL A 3 7.02 -8.87 -9.30
C VAL A 3 6.14 -7.79 -8.67
N LEU A 4 6.40 -7.45 -7.42
CA LEU A 4 5.74 -6.35 -6.70
C LEU A 4 5.80 -5.02 -7.44
N SER A 5 6.96 -4.66 -8.00
CA SER A 5 7.12 -3.40 -8.73
C SER A 5 6.25 -3.36 -9.98
N ARG A 6 6.10 -4.50 -10.67
CA ARG A 6 5.21 -4.64 -11.84
C ARG A 6 3.75 -4.56 -11.43
N LEU A 7 3.35 -5.23 -10.35
CA LEU A 7 1.98 -5.19 -9.83
C LEU A 7 1.58 -3.76 -9.41
N LEU A 8 2.43 -3.05 -8.67
CA LEU A 8 2.15 -1.67 -8.24
C LEU A 8 2.02 -0.71 -9.43
N LYS A 9 2.89 -0.82 -10.43
CA LYS A 9 2.78 -0.01 -11.66
C LYS A 9 1.51 -0.34 -12.45
N GLY A 10 1.19 -1.63 -12.57
CA GLY A 10 -0.05 -2.09 -13.21
C GLY A 10 -1.28 -1.56 -12.50
N ALA A 11 -1.32 -1.65 -11.17
CA ALA A 11 -2.41 -1.15 -10.36
C ALA A 11 -2.67 0.35 -10.54
N VAL A 12 -1.62 1.18 -10.64
CA VAL A 12 -1.80 2.59 -10.98
C VAL A 12 -2.36 2.77 -12.39
N LYS A 13 -1.85 2.02 -13.37
CA LYS A 13 -2.33 2.05 -14.76
C LYS A 13 -3.81 1.66 -14.86
N HIS A 14 -4.25 0.69 -14.05
CA HIS A 14 -5.64 0.22 -14.00
C HIS A 14 -6.52 1.02 -13.03
N GLY A 15 -5.99 2.04 -12.35
CA GLY A 15 -6.76 2.93 -11.49
C GLY A 15 -7.13 2.35 -10.11
N VAL A 16 -6.51 1.23 -9.70
CA VAL A 16 -6.69 0.63 -8.36
C VAL A 16 -6.33 1.63 -7.26
N PHE A 17 -5.24 2.37 -7.47
CA PHE A 17 -4.92 3.55 -6.68
C PHE A 17 -4.29 4.61 -7.59
N LYS A 18 -4.24 5.85 -7.11
CA LYS A 18 -3.66 6.98 -7.86
C LYS A 18 -2.35 7.42 -7.22
N TYR A 19 -1.46 8.01 -8.02
CA TYR A 19 -0.25 8.64 -7.49
C TYR A 19 -0.57 9.71 -6.44
N HIS A 20 0.31 9.81 -5.45
CA HIS A 20 0.30 10.97 -4.56
C HIS A 20 0.52 12.26 -5.38
N PRO A 21 -0.17 13.38 -5.10
CA PRO A 21 -0.06 14.61 -5.91
C PRO A 21 1.38 15.10 -6.11
N LYS A 22 2.22 15.02 -5.06
CA LYS A 22 3.65 15.39 -5.13
C LYS A 22 4.51 14.41 -5.93
N CYS A 23 4.05 13.18 -6.13
CA CYS A 23 4.77 12.09 -6.79
C CYS A 23 4.32 11.88 -8.25
N LEU A 24 3.20 12.50 -8.65
CA LEU A 24 2.59 12.34 -9.97
C LEU A 24 3.54 12.71 -11.11
N ARG A 25 4.29 13.82 -10.96
CA ARG A 25 5.21 14.32 -12.00
C ARG A 25 6.33 13.32 -12.33
N LEU A 26 6.76 12.54 -11.34
CA LEU A 26 7.78 11.50 -11.50
C LEU A 26 7.17 10.10 -11.72
N GLN A 27 5.84 9.99 -11.74
CA GLN A 27 5.11 8.72 -11.77
C GLN A 27 5.62 7.74 -10.70
N LEU A 28 5.99 8.30 -9.53
CA LEU A 28 6.61 7.54 -8.45
C LEU A 28 5.53 6.84 -7.63
N SER A 29 5.41 5.52 -7.81
CA SER A 29 4.48 4.67 -7.05
C SER A 29 5.09 4.10 -5.78
N HIS A 30 6.39 3.79 -5.78
CA HIS A 30 7.06 3.17 -4.65
C HIS A 30 8.58 3.39 -4.69
N LEU A 31 9.22 3.28 -3.54
CA LEU A 31 10.66 3.13 -3.37
C LEU A 31 10.90 1.82 -2.61
N SER A 32 11.85 1.01 -3.10
CA SER A 32 12.26 -0.23 -2.45
C SER A 32 13.76 -0.16 -2.22
N PHE A 33 14.19 -0.41 -1.00
CA PHE A 33 15.59 -0.39 -0.60
C PHE A 33 15.82 -1.44 0.48
N ALA A 34 16.95 -2.17 0.40
CA ALA A 34 17.32 -3.24 1.34
C ALA A 34 16.13 -4.11 1.80
N ASN A 35 15.56 -3.80 2.98
CA ASN A 35 14.48 -4.54 3.62
C ASN A 35 13.14 -3.80 3.66
N ASP A 36 13.10 -2.55 3.19
CA ASP A 36 11.94 -1.68 3.35
C ASP A 36 11.34 -1.26 2.00
N LEU A 37 10.03 -1.04 2.04
CA LEU A 37 9.22 -0.62 0.91
C LEU A 37 8.37 0.57 1.33
N LEU A 38 8.50 1.68 0.60
CA LEU A 38 7.63 2.84 0.72
C LEU A 38 6.71 2.87 -0.49
N VAL A 39 5.39 2.94 -0.28
CA VAL A 39 4.39 3.08 -1.36
C VAL A 39 3.78 4.47 -1.28
N PHE A 40 3.77 5.19 -2.41
CA PHE A 40 3.26 6.55 -2.52
C PHE A 40 1.95 6.57 -3.30
N ALA A 41 0.87 6.97 -2.65
CA ALA A 41 -0.45 7.02 -3.25
C ALA A 41 -1.26 8.24 -2.79
N LYS A 42 -2.30 8.58 -3.54
CA LYS A 42 -3.32 9.56 -3.12
C LYS A 42 -4.00 9.01 -1.87
N SER A 43 -4.09 9.86 -0.84
CA SER A 43 -4.76 9.48 0.39
C SER A 43 -6.27 9.30 0.18
N ASN A 44 -6.74 8.06 0.21
CA ASN A 44 -8.14 7.67 0.33
C ASN A 44 -8.21 6.19 0.73
N ALA A 45 -9.34 5.78 1.30
CA ALA A 45 -9.57 4.41 1.76
C ALA A 45 -9.35 3.36 0.66
N ASN A 46 -9.85 3.61 -0.55
CA ASN A 46 -9.72 2.67 -1.69
C ASN A 46 -8.27 2.42 -2.08
N SER A 47 -7.42 3.44 -2.00
CA SER A 47 -5.99 3.32 -2.30
C SER A 47 -5.29 2.46 -1.25
N VAL A 48 -5.62 2.62 0.03
CA VAL A 48 -5.09 1.78 1.11
C VAL A 48 -5.47 0.31 0.90
N VAL A 49 -6.76 0.03 0.64
CA VAL A 49 -7.25 -1.33 0.38
C VAL A 49 -6.58 -1.93 -0.85
N GLY A 50 -6.53 -1.18 -1.96
CA GLY A 50 -5.94 -1.65 -3.21
C GLY A 50 -4.46 -1.98 -3.08
N ILE A 51 -3.68 -1.13 -2.40
CA ILE A 51 -2.26 -1.37 -2.11
C ILE A 51 -2.09 -2.64 -1.28
N TRP A 52 -2.92 -2.83 -0.25
CA TRP A 52 -2.89 -4.04 0.57
C TRP A 52 -3.19 -5.32 -0.23
N CYS A 53 -4.19 -5.30 -1.11
CA CYS A 53 -4.49 -6.43 -1.98
C CYS A 53 -3.30 -6.81 -2.86
N ILE A 54 -2.64 -5.81 -3.48
CA ILE A 54 -1.46 -6.02 -4.33
C ILE A 54 -0.31 -6.60 -3.53
N LEU A 55 -0.08 -6.11 -2.32
CA LEU A 55 0.98 -6.61 -1.46
C LEU A 55 0.74 -8.08 -1.07
N LYS A 56 -0.51 -8.43 -0.72
CA LYS A 56 -0.91 -9.81 -0.45
C LYS A 56 -0.74 -10.72 -1.67
N GLU A 57 -1.13 -10.25 -2.83
CA GLU A 57 -0.97 -10.98 -4.09
C GLU A 57 0.51 -11.18 -4.44
N SER A 58 1.34 -10.15 -4.21
CA SER A 58 2.78 -10.23 -4.44
C SER A 58 3.47 -11.29 -3.58
N TYR A 59 2.96 -11.56 -2.37
CA TYR A 59 3.46 -12.64 -1.50
C TYR A 59 3.29 -14.01 -2.16
N GLN A 60 2.13 -14.27 -2.78
CA GLN A 60 1.86 -15.55 -3.44
C GLN A 60 2.85 -15.83 -4.59
N PHE A 61 3.29 -14.78 -5.29
CA PHE A 61 4.20 -14.92 -6.42
C PHE A 61 5.69 -14.88 -6.06
N SER A 62 6.06 -14.18 -4.98
CA SER A 62 7.47 -13.92 -4.65
C SER A 62 7.94 -14.56 -3.35
N GLY A 63 7.03 -15.06 -2.51
CA GLY A 63 7.33 -15.54 -1.16
C GLY A 63 7.76 -14.44 -0.18
N VAL A 64 7.75 -13.17 -0.59
CA VAL A 64 8.16 -12.04 0.25
C VAL A 64 7.01 -11.64 1.17
N GLN A 65 7.06 -12.10 2.42
CA GLN A 65 6.04 -11.80 3.40
C GLN A 65 6.23 -10.38 3.94
N LEU A 66 5.17 -9.58 3.94
CA LEU A 66 5.19 -8.32 4.67
C LEU A 66 5.26 -8.57 6.16
N ASN A 67 6.12 -7.81 6.82
CA ASN A 67 6.15 -7.76 8.27
C ASN A 67 5.11 -6.74 8.75
N ALA A 68 3.96 -7.25 9.20
CA ALA A 68 2.88 -6.43 9.74
C ALA A 68 3.35 -5.52 10.89
N SER A 69 4.25 -6.01 11.75
CA SER A 69 4.81 -5.26 12.88
C SER A 69 5.75 -4.12 12.47
N LYS A 70 6.19 -4.10 11.21
CA LYS A 70 7.00 -3.01 10.62
C LYS A 70 6.23 -2.18 9.59
N SER A 71 4.96 -2.50 9.35
CA SER A 71 4.14 -1.84 8.34
C SER A 71 3.41 -0.66 8.97
N GLU A 72 3.71 0.55 8.50
CA GLU A 72 3.12 1.80 9.01
C GLU A 72 2.42 2.57 7.89
N LEU A 73 1.28 3.19 8.22
CA LEU A 73 0.53 4.05 7.31
C LEU A 73 0.74 5.52 7.68
N PHE A 74 1.38 6.27 6.78
CA PHE A 74 1.53 7.72 6.91
C PHE A 74 0.52 8.44 6.03
N VAL A 75 -0.26 9.34 6.64
CA VAL A 75 -1.30 10.08 5.96
C VAL A 75 -1.14 11.57 6.20
N VAL A 76 -1.26 12.39 5.15
CA VAL A 76 -1.16 13.84 5.22
C VAL A 76 -2.29 14.46 4.40
N GLY A 77 -2.88 15.54 4.92
CA GLY A 77 -3.88 16.32 4.18
C GLY A 77 -5.25 15.63 4.04
N VAL A 78 -5.63 14.79 5.01
CA VAL A 78 -6.96 14.19 5.13
C VAL A 78 -7.74 14.80 6.28
N SER A 79 -9.08 14.71 6.22
CA SER A 79 -9.92 15.09 7.36
C SER A 79 -9.75 14.09 8.52
N LYS A 80 -10.25 14.46 9.72
CA LYS A 80 -10.24 13.54 10.87
C LYS A 80 -11.08 12.30 10.62
N GLU A 81 -12.22 12.47 9.96
CA GLU A 81 -13.15 11.38 9.63
C GLU A 81 -12.50 10.39 8.65
N GLU A 82 -11.84 10.89 7.60
CA GLU A 82 -11.10 10.06 6.64
C GLU A 82 -9.93 9.32 7.31
N LEU A 83 -9.23 10.00 8.23
CA LEU A 83 -8.15 9.40 9.00
C LEU A 83 -8.65 8.23 9.86
N GLU A 84 -9.77 8.39 10.56
CA GLU A 84 -10.35 7.32 11.39
C GLU A 84 -10.80 6.12 10.54
N ILE A 85 -11.38 6.36 9.35
CA ILE A 85 -11.71 5.29 8.40
C ILE A 85 -10.44 4.55 7.94
N MET A 86 -9.40 5.29 7.52
CA MET A 86 -8.15 4.69 7.05
C MET A 86 -7.42 3.92 8.15
N LYS A 87 -7.44 4.41 9.39
CA LYS A 87 -6.93 3.69 10.56
C LYS A 87 -7.71 2.42 10.81
N SER A 88 -9.05 2.49 10.83
CA SER A 88 -9.91 1.33 11.04
C SER A 88 -9.63 0.24 10.01
N ILE A 89 -9.57 0.60 8.73
CA ILE A 89 -9.25 -0.32 7.62
C ILE A 89 -7.86 -0.95 7.83
N THR A 90 -6.85 -0.14 8.13
CA THR A 90 -5.48 -0.64 8.30
C THR A 90 -5.37 -1.59 9.49
N SER A 91 -5.98 -1.25 10.62
CA SER A 91 -6.03 -2.12 11.81
C SER A 91 -6.75 -3.43 11.52
N SER A 92 -7.89 -3.41 10.81
CA SER A 92 -8.60 -4.63 10.42
C SER A 92 -7.79 -5.50 9.45
N ILE A 93 -7.09 -4.89 8.50
CA ILE A 93 -6.23 -5.63 7.55
C ILE A 93 -5.04 -6.25 8.28
N LEU A 94 -4.37 -5.50 9.16
CA LEU A 94 -3.23 -5.99 9.96
C LEU A 94 -3.66 -7.09 10.94
N LEU A 95 -4.83 -6.96 11.59
CA LEU A 95 -5.40 -8.00 12.45
C LEU A 95 -5.68 -9.29 11.68
N ASN A 96 -6.29 -9.19 10.49
CA ASN A 96 -6.51 -10.36 9.63
C ASN A 96 -5.19 -10.98 9.13
N TYR A 97 -4.11 -10.20 9.04
CA TYR A 97 -2.79 -10.69 8.67
C TYR A 97 -2.07 -11.39 9.85
N LEU A 98 -2.28 -10.91 11.08
CA LEU A 98 -1.74 -11.51 12.30
C LEU A 98 -2.53 -12.76 12.75
N CYS A 99 -3.84 -12.77 12.51
CA CYS A 99 -4.73 -13.90 12.81
C CYS A 99 -4.79 -14.94 11.68
N GLY A 100 -3.98 -14.76 10.63
CA GLY A 100 -3.92 -15.62 9.44
C GLY A 100 -2.83 -16.68 9.51
N ILE A 101 -2.83 -17.49 10.58
CA ILE A 101 -2.57 -18.94 10.58
C ILE A 101 -3.71 -19.57 11.37
#